data_AF-A0A3M8C8P5-F1
#
_entry.id   AF-A0A3M8C8P5-F1
#
_cell.length_a   1.000
_cell.length_b   1.000
_cell.length_c   1.000
_cell.angle_alpha   90.00
_cell.angle_beta   90.00
_cell.angle_gamma   90.00
#
_symmetry.space_group_name_H-M   'P 1'
#
loop_
_entity.id
_entity.type
_entity.pdbx_description
1 polymer ?
#
loop_
_entity_poly.entity_id
_entity_poly.type
_entity_poly.pdbx_seq_one_letter_code
_entity_poly.pdbx_strand_id
1 'polypeptide(L)'
;MKKRLALSMLASTVAFAGLVGAGTYAYFNDTETSTGNTVQAGTLEMTGFRNDIPIEGPMFYTSDGFGPDDAGVLGTGLWQPGDTHTRGMFIRNDGTLNAKLNKLFAEAQDDDAMAFAEQAHATIAVFEPDSNVFLNIDSSEYADLVDAIDQFYQTTFDDLMEAMFPGHDTMELEELKQAIKQVHGEVKRLLMEESFRVHVNGDPVNVNVQHVFQDQLSNLVGNDNIVDPGLQYVVEPGESLFFGYTVSFDDLTPEENNPLQGKEVKFNFGTEFVQD
;
A
#
# COMPACT_ATOMS: atom_id res chain seq x y z
N MET A 1 25.41 61.13 -48.26
CA MET A 1 24.49 59.99 -48.08
C MET A 1 25.13 58.78 -47.39
N LYS A 2 26.30 58.27 -47.83
CA LYS A 2 26.95 57.07 -47.24
C LYS A 2 27.14 57.09 -45.71
N LYS A 3 27.49 58.24 -45.12
CA LYS A 3 27.65 58.39 -43.66
C LYS A 3 26.34 58.31 -42.87
N ARG A 4 25.21 58.74 -43.47
CA ARG A 4 23.88 58.67 -42.83
C ARG A 4 23.33 57.25 -42.82
N LEU A 5 23.63 56.47 -43.88
CA LEU A 5 23.26 55.05 -43.98
C LEU A 5 24.02 54.16 -43.00
N ALA A 6 25.34 54.41 -42.82
CA ALA A 6 26.14 53.69 -41.84
C ALA A 6 25.66 53.95 -40.41
N LEU A 7 25.26 55.20 -40.12
CA LEU A 7 24.74 55.58 -38.80
C LEU A 7 23.38 54.92 -38.50
N SER A 8 22.49 54.82 -39.51
CA SER A 8 21.20 54.13 -39.33
C SER A 8 21.36 52.62 -39.13
N MET A 9 22.33 51.99 -39.81
CA MET A 9 22.63 50.57 -39.61
C MET A 9 23.16 50.31 -38.19
N LEU A 10 24.11 51.11 -37.71
CA LEU A 10 24.63 51.00 -36.34
C LEU A 10 23.54 51.21 -35.28
N ALA A 11 22.66 52.20 -35.47
CA ALA A 11 21.55 52.44 -34.56
C ALA A 11 20.57 51.25 -34.53
N SER A 12 20.29 50.62 -35.67
CA SER A 12 19.40 49.45 -35.75
C SER A 12 19.97 48.22 -35.04
N THR A 13 21.29 47.98 -35.16
CA THR A 13 21.94 46.85 -34.49
C THR A 13 21.98 47.01 -32.99
N VAL A 14 22.25 48.22 -32.49
CA VAL A 14 22.25 48.51 -31.05
C VAL A 14 20.84 48.40 -30.47
N ALA A 15 19.82 48.90 -31.18
CA ALA A 15 18.43 48.76 -30.75
C ALA A 15 17.99 47.29 -30.71
N PHE A 16 18.38 46.49 -31.70
CA PHE A 16 18.06 45.07 -31.74
C PHE A 16 18.78 44.28 -30.63
N ALA A 17 20.08 44.55 -30.42
CA ALA A 17 20.84 43.96 -29.31
C ALA A 17 20.29 44.36 -27.94
N GLY A 18 19.80 45.60 -27.80
CA GLY A 18 19.13 46.08 -26.60
C GLY A 18 17.79 45.38 -26.36
N LEU A 19 16.99 45.14 -27.41
CA LEU A 19 15.71 44.41 -27.30
C LEU A 19 15.91 42.93 -26.94
N VAL A 20 16.86 42.26 -27.60
CA VAL A 20 17.20 40.86 -27.27
C VAL A 20 17.80 40.78 -25.87
N GLY A 21 18.77 41.64 -25.55
CA GLY A 21 19.40 41.67 -24.23
C GLY A 21 18.44 42.00 -23.10
N ALA A 22 17.55 42.98 -23.28
CA ALA A 22 16.53 43.34 -22.29
C ALA A 22 15.45 42.25 -22.16
N GLY A 23 15.05 41.61 -23.27
CA GLY A 23 14.12 40.49 -23.24
C GLY A 23 14.70 39.28 -22.51
N THR A 24 15.97 38.94 -22.77
CA THR A 24 16.68 37.84 -22.10
C THR A 24 16.97 38.18 -20.64
N TYR A 25 17.35 39.42 -20.32
CA TYR A 25 17.51 39.88 -18.93
C TYR A 25 16.19 39.85 -18.16
N ALA A 26 15.07 40.25 -18.78
CA ALA A 26 13.75 40.14 -18.17
C ALA A 26 13.34 38.67 -17.99
N TYR A 27 13.57 37.81 -18.98
CA TYR A 27 13.29 36.37 -18.89
C TYR A 27 14.09 35.65 -17.80
N PHE A 28 15.33 36.08 -17.53
CA PHE A 28 16.17 35.50 -16.48
C PHE A 28 16.13 36.24 -15.13
N ASN A 29 15.56 37.44 -15.07
CA ASN A 29 15.27 38.14 -13.80
C ASN A 29 13.81 38.03 -13.38
N ASP A 30 12.97 37.36 -14.18
CA ASP A 30 11.66 36.95 -13.70
C ASP A 30 11.88 35.91 -12.62
N THR A 31 11.91 36.42 -11.39
CA THR A 31 12.01 35.60 -10.20
C THR A 31 10.57 35.21 -9.91
N GLU A 32 10.12 34.14 -10.54
CA GLU A 32 8.90 33.44 -10.16
C GLU A 32 9.08 33.03 -8.69
N THR A 33 8.62 33.90 -7.80
CA THR A 33 8.55 33.57 -6.39
C THR A 33 7.38 32.61 -6.32
N SER A 34 7.67 31.31 -6.33
CA SER A 34 6.68 30.30 -5.98
C SER A 34 6.37 30.48 -4.49
N THR A 35 5.54 31.48 -4.20
CA THR A 35 4.96 31.71 -2.88
C THR A 35 4.13 30.48 -2.55
N GLY A 36 4.75 29.53 -1.84
CA GLY A 36 4.11 28.26 -1.47
C GLY A 36 5.01 27.03 -1.61
N ASN A 37 6.08 27.05 -2.42
CA ASN A 37 6.97 25.90 -2.57
C ASN A 37 8.28 26.11 -1.82
N THR A 38 8.44 25.38 -0.71
CA THR A 38 9.71 25.28 0.00
C THR A 38 10.56 24.20 -0.68
N VAL A 39 11.60 24.58 -1.41
CA VAL A 39 12.57 23.60 -1.92
C VAL A 39 13.51 23.22 -0.77
N GLN A 40 13.22 22.09 -0.13
CA GLN A 40 14.09 21.52 0.90
C GLN A 40 15.07 20.54 0.26
N ALA A 41 16.36 20.72 0.52
CA ALA A 41 17.37 19.72 0.18
C ALA A 41 17.30 18.58 1.20
N GLY A 42 17.24 17.34 0.72
CA GLY A 42 17.22 16.15 1.56
C GLY A 42 17.18 14.87 0.74
N THR A 43 17.09 13.74 1.44
CA THR A 43 16.93 12.42 0.84
C THR A 43 15.57 11.84 1.24
N LEU A 44 14.88 11.22 0.29
CA LEU A 44 13.73 10.36 0.55
C LEU A 44 14.22 8.93 0.45
N GLU A 45 14.27 8.22 1.58
CA GLU A 45 14.78 6.85 1.68
C GLU A 45 13.85 6.05 2.57
N MET A 46 13.20 5.04 1.98
CA MET A 46 12.25 4.17 2.68
C MET A 46 12.84 2.78 2.76
N THR A 47 12.88 2.20 3.96
CA THR A 47 13.29 0.81 4.18
C THR A 47 12.09 0.00 4.62
N GLY A 48 11.78 -1.05 3.85
CA GLY A 48 10.80 -2.05 4.22
C GLY A 48 11.47 -3.20 4.97
N PHE A 49 10.87 -3.68 6.06
CA PHE A 49 11.24 -4.96 6.65
C PHE A 49 10.00 -5.74 7.06
N ARG A 50 10.13 -7.06 7.08
CA ARG A 50 9.12 -7.97 7.60
C ARG A 50 9.69 -8.67 8.82
N ASN A 51 8.88 -8.82 9.86
CA ASN A 51 9.32 -9.42 11.11
C ASN A 51 8.96 -10.91 11.23
N ASP A 52 8.27 -11.48 10.23
CA ASP A 52 8.08 -12.93 10.13
C ASP A 52 9.37 -13.65 9.71
N ILE A 53 10.30 -12.99 8.97
CA ILE A 53 11.58 -13.60 8.50
C ILE A 53 12.61 -12.51 8.14
N PRO A 54 13.93 -12.73 8.32
CA PRO A 54 14.95 -11.92 7.67
C PRO A 54 15.18 -12.32 6.18
N ILE A 55 14.18 -12.25 5.26
CA ILE A 55 14.40 -12.60 3.84
C ILE A 55 13.61 -11.73 2.84
N GLU A 56 14.27 -11.32 1.76
CA GLU A 56 13.68 -10.81 0.50
C GLU A 56 12.85 -11.90 -0.21
N GLY A 57 11.55 -11.71 -0.38
CA GLY A 57 10.69 -12.68 -1.06
C GLY A 57 9.22 -12.25 -1.10
N PRO A 58 8.35 -13.00 -1.80
CA PRO A 58 6.93 -12.67 -1.93
C PRO A 58 6.22 -12.61 -0.57
N MET A 59 5.18 -11.79 -0.48
CA MET A 59 4.42 -11.62 0.76
C MET A 59 3.61 -12.87 1.10
N PHE A 60 3.03 -13.51 0.07
CA PHE A 60 2.26 -14.74 0.15
C PHE A 60 2.91 -15.81 -0.73
N TYR A 61 3.10 -17.00 -0.17
CA TYR A 61 3.70 -18.16 -0.83
C TYR A 61 3.29 -19.44 -0.09
N THR A 62 3.31 -20.57 -0.78
CA THR A 62 2.67 -21.82 -0.33
C THR A 62 3.53 -22.78 0.47
N SER A 63 4.86 -22.79 0.26
CA SER A 63 5.74 -23.77 0.90
C SER A 63 6.76 -23.11 1.81
N ASP A 64 7.06 -23.76 2.94
CA ASP A 64 8.12 -23.39 3.87
C ASP A 64 9.56 -23.66 3.33
N GLY A 65 9.67 -23.84 2.02
CA GLY A 65 10.79 -24.51 1.35
C GLY A 65 11.89 -23.58 0.83
N PHE A 66 12.22 -22.49 1.53
CA PHE A 66 13.37 -21.68 1.13
C PHE A 66 14.73 -22.33 1.49
N GLY A 67 14.74 -23.32 2.41
CA GLY A 67 15.97 -23.98 2.85
C GLY A 67 15.90 -24.55 4.27
N PRO A 68 16.81 -25.47 4.66
CA PRO A 68 16.82 -26.10 5.98
C PRO A 68 17.21 -25.15 7.13
N ASP A 69 17.69 -23.95 6.82
CA ASP A 69 18.03 -22.90 7.78
C ASP A 69 16.93 -21.82 7.90
N ASP A 70 15.82 -21.95 7.16
CA ASP A 70 14.76 -20.93 7.09
C ASP A 70 13.67 -21.18 8.15
N ALA A 71 14.08 -21.11 9.42
CA ALA A 71 13.16 -21.00 10.52
C ALA A 71 12.45 -19.62 10.45
N GLY A 72 11.13 -19.62 10.26
CA GLY A 72 10.30 -18.39 10.23
C GLY A 72 9.39 -18.27 9.01
N VAL A 73 9.56 -19.14 8.01
CA VAL A 73 8.75 -19.12 6.79
C VAL A 73 7.29 -19.46 7.13
N LEU A 74 6.40 -18.45 7.07
CA LEU A 74 4.96 -18.57 7.27
C LEU A 74 4.28 -18.76 5.91
N GLY A 75 4.48 -19.93 5.30
CA GLY A 75 3.73 -20.30 4.11
C GLY A 75 2.23 -20.19 4.36
N THR A 76 1.48 -19.71 3.39
CA THR A 76 0.01 -19.79 3.38
C THR A 76 -0.47 -21.24 3.31
N GLY A 77 0.40 -22.17 2.92
CA GLY A 77 -0.04 -23.47 2.43
C GLY A 77 -0.71 -23.34 1.07
N LEU A 78 -1.32 -24.43 0.61
CA LEU A 78 -2.15 -24.41 -0.59
C LEU A 78 -3.48 -23.73 -0.28
N TRP A 79 -3.81 -22.69 -1.03
CA TRP A 79 -5.06 -21.96 -0.86
C TRP A 79 -6.28 -22.85 -1.10
N GLN A 80 -7.25 -22.72 -0.20
CA GLN A 80 -8.57 -23.31 -0.26
C GLN A 80 -9.62 -22.20 -0.22
N PRO A 81 -10.79 -22.40 -0.86
CA PRO A 81 -11.89 -21.46 -0.77
C PRO A 81 -12.24 -21.15 0.70
N GLY A 82 -12.41 -19.87 1.02
CA GLY A 82 -12.63 -19.36 2.38
C GLY A 82 -11.34 -19.06 3.16
N ASP A 83 -10.17 -19.51 2.69
CA ASP A 83 -8.91 -19.20 3.37
C ASP A 83 -8.67 -17.69 3.41
N THR A 84 -8.18 -17.23 4.55
CA THR A 84 -7.77 -15.85 4.74
C THR A 84 -6.42 -15.82 5.42
N HIS A 85 -5.54 -14.95 4.95
CA HIS A 85 -4.21 -14.77 5.51
C HIS A 85 -3.86 -13.31 5.64
N THR A 86 -3.40 -12.93 6.83
CA THR A 86 -2.85 -11.61 7.11
C THR A 86 -1.32 -11.66 7.22
N ARG A 87 -0.64 -10.70 6.60
CA ARG A 87 0.80 -10.50 6.70
C ARG A 87 1.11 -9.05 6.98
N GLY A 88 2.17 -8.81 7.73
CA GLY A 88 2.55 -7.47 8.15
C GLY A 88 3.85 -6.97 7.48
N MET A 89 3.93 -5.68 7.23
CA MET A 89 5.13 -5.01 6.72
C MET A 89 5.40 -3.71 7.46
N PHE A 90 6.66 -3.49 7.78
CA PHE A 90 7.16 -2.27 8.40
C PHE A 90 7.79 -1.43 7.33
N ILE A 91 7.45 -0.14 7.29
CA ILE A 91 8.09 0.81 6.38
C ILE A 91 8.61 1.97 7.21
N ARG A 92 9.92 2.13 7.23
CA ARG A 92 10.59 3.19 7.97
C ARG A 92 11.12 4.26 7.01
N ASN A 93 11.00 5.52 7.40
CA ASN A 93 11.62 6.63 6.69
C ASN A 93 13.02 6.89 7.29
N ASP A 94 14.05 6.41 6.61
CA ASP A 94 15.46 6.63 6.96
C ASP A 94 16.04 7.89 6.31
N GLY A 95 15.24 8.56 5.48
CA GLY A 95 15.59 9.81 4.83
C GLY A 95 15.56 11.03 5.76
N THR A 96 15.65 12.20 5.15
CA THR A 96 15.56 13.50 5.83
C THR A 96 14.35 14.33 5.39
N LEU A 97 13.56 13.82 4.46
CA LEU A 97 12.33 14.43 3.95
C LEU A 97 11.11 13.64 4.40
N ASN A 98 9.98 14.32 4.56
CA ASN A 98 8.69 13.68 4.79
C ASN A 98 8.32 12.80 3.58
N ALA A 99 7.87 11.59 3.87
CA ALA A 99 7.48 10.60 2.88
C ALA A 99 5.96 10.45 2.87
N LYS A 100 5.29 10.87 1.80
CA LYS A 100 3.86 10.68 1.62
C LYS A 100 3.57 9.44 0.81
N LEU A 101 2.75 8.53 1.34
CA LEU A 101 2.28 7.35 0.62
C LEU A 101 1.51 7.78 -0.63
N ASN A 102 1.95 7.32 -1.79
CA ASN A 102 1.37 7.67 -3.09
C ASN A 102 0.64 6.50 -3.73
N LYS A 103 1.23 5.30 -3.67
CA LYS A 103 0.66 4.10 -4.32
C LYS A 103 0.79 2.86 -3.45
N LEU A 104 -0.16 1.95 -3.66
CA LEU A 104 -0.13 0.56 -3.20
C LEU A 104 -0.26 -0.34 -4.42
N PHE A 105 0.46 -1.44 -4.50
CA PHE A 105 0.34 -2.35 -5.64
C PHE A 105 0.69 -3.78 -5.28
N ALA A 106 0.28 -4.70 -6.13
CA ALA A 106 0.69 -6.08 -6.11
C ALA A 106 1.31 -6.46 -7.46
N GLU A 107 2.27 -7.38 -7.45
CA GLU A 107 2.86 -7.98 -8.64
C GLU A 107 2.66 -9.49 -8.58
N ALA A 108 1.83 -10.01 -9.48
CA ALA A 108 1.66 -11.45 -9.71
C ALA A 108 2.97 -12.05 -10.24
N GLN A 109 3.43 -13.15 -9.63
CA GLN A 109 4.71 -13.78 -9.97
C GLN A 109 4.57 -15.09 -10.76
N ASP A 110 3.34 -15.56 -11.00
CA ASP A 110 3.05 -16.82 -11.70
C ASP A 110 1.77 -16.73 -12.56
N ASP A 111 1.54 -17.75 -13.37
CA ASP A 111 0.45 -17.78 -14.37
C ASP A 111 -0.94 -17.91 -13.73
N ASP A 112 -1.04 -18.52 -12.54
CA ASP A 112 -2.32 -18.75 -11.84
C ASP A 112 -2.70 -17.55 -10.93
N ALA A 113 -1.73 -16.71 -10.57
CA ALA A 113 -1.91 -15.57 -9.68
C ALA A 113 -2.96 -14.57 -10.18
N MET A 114 -3.03 -14.27 -11.48
CA MET A 114 -4.08 -13.34 -11.96
C MET A 114 -5.49 -13.91 -11.81
N ALA A 115 -5.69 -15.18 -12.13
CA ALA A 115 -6.99 -15.83 -11.97
C ALA A 115 -7.37 -15.91 -10.48
N PHE A 116 -6.41 -16.16 -9.60
CA PHE A 116 -6.61 -16.05 -8.15
C PHE A 116 -6.96 -14.62 -7.72
N ALA A 117 -6.25 -13.62 -8.23
CA ALA A 117 -6.49 -12.21 -7.88
C ALA A 117 -7.91 -11.73 -8.26
N GLU A 118 -8.51 -12.30 -9.30
CA GLU A 118 -9.90 -12.02 -9.70
C GLU A 118 -10.95 -12.62 -8.74
N GLN A 119 -10.58 -13.64 -7.96
CA GLN A 119 -11.43 -14.31 -6.96
C GLN A 119 -11.05 -13.97 -5.51
N ALA A 120 -9.97 -13.22 -5.29
CA ALA A 120 -9.49 -12.87 -3.97
C ALA A 120 -9.80 -11.41 -3.64
N HIS A 121 -10.12 -11.13 -2.38
CA HIS A 121 -10.22 -9.79 -1.84
C HIS A 121 -8.94 -9.43 -1.06
N ALA A 122 -8.48 -8.20 -1.23
CA ALA A 122 -7.34 -7.66 -0.51
C ALA A 122 -7.78 -6.48 0.35
N THR A 123 -7.42 -6.52 1.63
CA THR A 123 -7.60 -5.45 2.61
C THR A 123 -6.21 -5.03 3.07
N ILE A 124 -5.82 -3.78 2.75
CA ILE A 124 -4.57 -3.16 3.22
C ILE A 124 -4.91 -2.12 4.28
N ALA A 125 -4.46 -2.39 5.48
CA ALA A 125 -4.61 -1.55 6.65
C ALA A 125 -3.27 -0.91 7.05
N VAL A 126 -3.33 0.31 7.56
CA VAL A 126 -2.26 0.97 8.31
C VAL A 126 -2.63 0.93 9.79
N PHE A 127 -1.68 0.57 10.62
CA PHE A 127 -1.88 0.49 12.07
C PHE A 127 -1.29 1.70 12.76
N GLU A 128 -2.15 2.40 13.51
CA GLU A 128 -1.78 3.58 14.27
C GLU A 128 -1.95 3.34 15.77
N PRO A 129 -0.87 3.37 16.56
CA PRO A 129 -1.00 3.34 18.01
C PRO A 129 -1.69 4.58 18.56
N ASP A 130 -2.34 4.43 19.70
CA ASP A 130 -2.89 5.54 20.48
C ASP A 130 -1.82 6.37 21.22
N SER A 131 -0.55 5.97 21.14
CA SER A 131 0.56 6.62 21.84
C SER A 131 1.86 6.57 21.04
N ASN A 132 2.76 7.54 21.28
CA ASN A 132 4.08 7.64 20.65
C ASN A 132 5.08 6.53 21.10
N VAL A 133 4.61 5.42 21.67
CA VAL A 133 5.42 4.33 22.25
C VAL A 133 6.00 3.41 21.16
N PHE A 134 5.64 3.62 19.89
CA PHE A 134 5.92 2.70 18.78
C PHE A 134 7.39 2.53 18.38
N LEU A 135 8.31 3.29 18.96
CA LEU A 135 9.73 3.14 18.63
C LEU A 135 10.32 1.75 19.00
N ASN A 136 9.57 0.91 19.73
CA ASN A 136 10.07 -0.37 20.23
C ASN A 136 9.06 -1.54 20.15
N ILE A 137 8.09 -1.55 19.21
CA ILE A 137 7.33 -2.79 18.98
C ILE A 137 8.29 -3.83 18.39
N ASP A 138 8.48 -4.93 19.10
CA ASP A 138 9.32 -6.01 18.61
C ASP A 138 8.59 -6.94 17.62
N SER A 139 9.33 -7.87 17.02
CA SER A 139 8.79 -8.79 16.02
C SER A 139 7.68 -9.70 16.55
N SER A 140 7.74 -10.08 17.82
CA SER A 140 6.76 -10.97 18.44
C SER A 140 5.47 -10.24 18.78
N GLU A 141 5.56 -9.04 19.34
CA GLU A 141 4.40 -8.20 19.67
C GLU A 141 3.61 -7.81 18.42
N TYR A 142 4.29 -7.61 17.30
CA TYR A 142 3.65 -7.37 16.02
C TYR A 142 3.06 -8.63 15.36
N ALA A 143 3.68 -9.80 15.55
CA ALA A 143 3.09 -11.05 15.11
C ALA A 143 1.76 -11.31 15.82
N ASP A 144 1.70 -11.06 17.14
CA ASP A 144 0.46 -11.15 17.92
C ASP A 144 -0.63 -10.20 17.38
N LEU A 145 -0.25 -8.99 16.94
CA LEU A 145 -1.17 -8.04 16.30
C LEU A 145 -1.73 -8.60 14.99
N VAL A 146 -0.85 -9.07 14.11
CA VAL A 146 -1.22 -9.64 12.80
C VAL A 146 -2.16 -10.83 12.98
N ASP A 147 -1.86 -11.73 13.93
CA ASP A 147 -2.69 -12.88 14.26
C ASP A 147 -4.06 -12.46 14.80
N ALA A 148 -4.12 -11.44 15.66
CA ALA A 148 -5.38 -10.92 16.20
C ALA A 148 -6.27 -10.34 15.10
N ILE A 149 -5.67 -9.64 14.12
CA ILE A 149 -6.39 -9.08 12.97
C ILE A 149 -6.90 -10.18 12.05
N ASP A 150 -6.07 -11.19 11.79
CA ASP A 150 -6.45 -12.34 10.96
C ASP A 150 -7.67 -13.06 11.55
N GLN A 151 -7.63 -13.34 12.86
CA GLN A 151 -8.74 -13.95 13.59
C GLN A 151 -9.99 -13.06 13.61
N PHE A 152 -9.82 -11.75 13.81
CA PHE A 152 -10.93 -10.80 13.75
C PHE A 152 -11.59 -10.85 12.37
N TYR A 153 -10.81 -10.80 11.30
CA TYR A 153 -11.32 -10.77 9.94
C TYR A 153 -12.10 -12.04 9.62
N GLN A 154 -11.50 -13.22 9.86
CA GLN A 154 -12.15 -14.52 9.62
C GLN A 154 -13.46 -14.64 10.39
N THR A 155 -13.41 -14.43 11.71
CA THR A 155 -14.60 -14.58 12.56
C THR A 155 -15.71 -13.60 12.17
N THR A 156 -15.34 -12.34 11.91
CA THR A 156 -16.32 -11.29 11.56
C THR A 156 -16.90 -11.55 10.18
N PHE A 157 -16.11 -12.01 9.22
CA PHE A 157 -16.59 -12.36 7.89
C PHE A 157 -17.62 -13.49 7.97
N ASP A 158 -17.27 -14.61 8.63
CA ASP A 158 -18.16 -15.77 8.78
C ASP A 158 -19.46 -15.42 9.49
N ASP A 159 -19.37 -14.69 10.62
CA ASP A 159 -20.52 -14.28 11.40
C ASP A 159 -21.45 -13.36 10.58
N LEU A 160 -20.90 -12.41 9.83
CA LEU A 160 -21.66 -11.51 8.98
C LEU A 160 -22.26 -12.23 7.77
N MET A 161 -21.53 -13.17 7.17
CA MET A 161 -22.01 -13.95 6.03
C MET A 161 -23.25 -14.75 6.41
N GLU A 162 -23.21 -15.45 7.54
CA GLU A 162 -24.36 -16.20 8.06
C GLU A 162 -25.50 -15.27 8.51
N ALA A 163 -25.19 -14.15 9.17
CA ALA A 163 -26.21 -13.24 9.69
C ALA A 163 -26.94 -12.42 8.61
N MET A 164 -26.21 -11.93 7.61
CA MET A 164 -26.75 -11.08 6.54
C MET A 164 -27.40 -11.91 5.43
N PHE A 165 -26.88 -13.10 5.17
CA PHE A 165 -27.23 -13.94 4.03
C PHE A 165 -27.37 -15.42 4.45
N PRO A 166 -28.36 -15.75 5.31
CA PRO A 166 -28.59 -17.12 5.72
C PRO A 166 -28.92 -18.00 4.51
N GLY A 167 -28.25 -19.15 4.38
CA GLY A 167 -28.40 -20.06 3.24
C GLY A 167 -27.64 -19.62 1.98
N HIS A 168 -26.55 -18.86 2.14
CA HIS A 168 -25.69 -18.42 1.05
C HIS A 168 -25.05 -19.56 0.24
N ASP A 169 -24.92 -20.74 0.85
CA ASP A 169 -24.48 -21.99 0.21
C ASP A 169 -25.38 -22.43 -0.97
N THR A 170 -26.59 -21.89 -1.06
CA THR A 170 -27.55 -22.17 -2.14
C THR A 170 -27.75 -21.00 -3.12
N MET A 171 -27.02 -19.89 -2.95
CA MET A 171 -27.11 -18.73 -3.83
C MET A 171 -26.54 -19.03 -5.22
N GLU A 172 -27.12 -18.40 -6.24
CA GLU A 172 -26.51 -18.37 -7.55
C GLU A 172 -25.21 -17.56 -7.51
N LEU A 173 -24.25 -17.88 -8.37
CA LEU A 173 -22.89 -17.34 -8.32
C LEU A 173 -22.83 -15.81 -8.26
N GLU A 174 -23.61 -15.11 -9.08
CA GLU A 174 -23.61 -13.64 -9.12
C GLU A 174 -24.22 -13.02 -7.86
N GLU A 175 -25.19 -13.69 -7.24
CA GLU A 175 -25.77 -13.27 -5.97
C GLU A 175 -24.76 -13.47 -4.83
N LEU A 176 -24.06 -14.61 -4.83
CA LEU A 176 -23.01 -14.92 -3.87
C LEU A 176 -21.84 -13.93 -3.94
N LYS A 177 -21.33 -13.61 -5.13
CA LYS A 177 -20.29 -12.58 -5.34
C LYS A 177 -20.70 -11.22 -4.79
N GLN A 178 -21.96 -10.83 -4.99
CA GLN A 178 -22.49 -9.57 -4.45
C GLN A 178 -22.66 -9.60 -2.92
N ALA A 179 -23.03 -10.74 -2.36
CA ALA A 179 -23.15 -10.94 -0.92
C ALA A 179 -21.77 -10.85 -0.25
N ILE A 180 -20.78 -11.58 -0.76
CA ILE A 180 -19.38 -11.55 -0.28
C ILE A 180 -18.82 -10.13 -0.31
N LYS A 181 -19.01 -9.41 -1.43
CA LYS A 181 -18.59 -8.01 -1.55
C LYS A 181 -19.23 -7.11 -0.48
N GLN A 182 -20.50 -7.32 -0.16
CA GLN A 182 -21.19 -6.56 0.89
C GLN A 182 -20.63 -6.90 2.28
N VAL A 183 -20.39 -8.18 2.56
CA VAL A 183 -19.80 -8.63 3.84
C VAL A 183 -18.40 -8.06 4.02
N HIS A 184 -17.54 -8.14 3.00
CA HIS A 184 -16.23 -7.47 3.03
C HIS A 184 -16.36 -5.97 3.35
N GLY A 185 -17.35 -5.28 2.76
CA GLY A 185 -17.62 -3.88 3.06
C GLY A 185 -17.99 -3.61 4.53
N GLU A 186 -18.72 -4.52 5.18
CA GLU A 186 -19.06 -4.41 6.60
C GLU A 186 -17.90 -4.85 7.51
N VAL A 187 -17.14 -5.89 7.16
CA VAL A 187 -15.90 -6.28 7.86
C VAL A 187 -14.95 -5.09 7.89
N LYS A 188 -14.78 -4.38 6.77
CA LYS A 188 -13.99 -3.14 6.71
C LYS A 188 -14.43 -2.10 7.73
N ARG A 189 -15.75 -1.85 7.79
CA ARG A 189 -16.32 -0.84 8.67
C ARG A 189 -16.04 -1.21 10.13
N LEU A 190 -16.28 -2.46 10.51
CA LEU A 190 -16.02 -2.96 11.85
C LEU A 190 -14.53 -2.96 12.19
N LEU A 191 -13.66 -3.33 11.25
CA LEU A 191 -12.22 -3.31 11.44
C LEU A 191 -11.70 -1.90 11.77
N MET A 192 -12.22 -0.85 11.10
CA MET A 192 -11.89 0.55 11.39
C MET A 192 -12.44 1.06 12.74
N GLU A 193 -13.45 0.38 13.29
CA GLU A 193 -14.02 0.68 14.61
C GLU A 193 -13.30 -0.09 15.73
N GLU A 194 -12.52 -1.11 15.37
CA GLU A 194 -11.81 -1.99 16.30
C GLU A 194 -10.48 -1.37 16.77
N SER A 195 -10.14 -1.63 18.03
CA SER A 195 -8.88 -1.21 18.62
C SER A 195 -8.18 -2.44 19.21
N PHE A 196 -7.07 -2.83 18.59
CA PHE A 196 -6.32 -4.01 18.96
C PHE A 196 -5.37 -3.69 20.12
N ARG A 197 -5.36 -4.54 21.15
CA ARG A 197 -4.50 -4.33 22.31
C ARG A 197 -3.27 -5.22 22.22
N VAL A 198 -2.12 -4.60 22.00
CA VAL A 198 -0.81 -5.25 22.02
C VAL A 198 -0.07 -4.89 23.31
N HIS A 199 0.94 -5.66 23.69
CA HIS A 199 1.86 -5.27 24.76
C HIS A 199 3.16 -4.83 24.11
N VAL A 200 3.71 -3.69 24.52
CA VAL A 200 4.98 -3.16 24.04
C VAL A 200 5.89 -2.99 25.24
N ASN A 201 6.96 -3.79 25.34
CA ASN A 201 7.80 -3.88 26.52
C ASN A 201 7.02 -4.19 27.82
N GLY A 202 5.93 -4.94 27.70
CA GLY A 202 5.04 -5.30 28.80
C GLY A 202 3.95 -4.28 29.14
N ASP A 203 3.97 -3.09 28.54
CA ASP A 203 2.91 -2.10 28.71
C ASP A 203 1.84 -2.25 27.62
N PRO A 204 0.55 -2.23 27.97
CA PRO A 204 -0.51 -2.35 26.97
C PRO A 204 -0.60 -1.07 26.11
N VAL A 205 -0.60 -1.24 24.79
CA VAL A 205 -0.80 -0.18 23.79
C VAL A 205 -2.00 -0.55 22.95
N ASN A 206 -2.90 0.42 22.69
CA ASN A 206 -3.98 0.19 21.75
C ASN A 206 -3.54 0.63 20.36
N VAL A 207 -3.88 -0.18 19.38
CA VAL A 207 -3.53 0.00 17.98
C VAL A 207 -4.84 0.10 17.21
N ASN A 208 -5.09 1.28 16.68
CA ASN A 208 -6.25 1.55 15.85
C ASN A 208 -5.94 1.19 14.40
N VAL A 209 -6.94 0.70 13.70
CA VAL A 209 -6.81 0.41 12.27
C VAL A 209 -7.25 1.62 11.48
N GLN A 210 -6.32 2.14 10.69
CA GLN A 210 -6.64 3.02 9.59
C GLN A 210 -6.63 2.22 8.30
N HIS A 211 -7.57 2.46 7.39
CA HIS A 211 -7.68 1.62 6.21
C HIS A 211 -7.20 2.33 4.95
N VAL A 212 -6.36 1.68 4.13
CA VAL A 212 -5.74 2.32 2.94
C VAL A 212 -6.16 1.69 1.61
N PHE A 213 -6.60 0.44 1.56
CA PHE A 213 -7.20 -0.13 0.33
C PHE A 213 -8.07 -1.35 0.61
N GLN A 214 -9.29 -1.42 0.06
CA GLN A 214 -10.03 -2.68 0.04
C GLN A 214 -10.83 -2.82 -1.25
N ASP A 215 -10.52 -3.88 -1.98
CA ASP A 215 -11.23 -4.30 -3.18
C ASP A 215 -10.75 -5.71 -3.57
N GLN A 216 -11.16 -6.19 -4.75
CA GLN A 216 -10.55 -7.36 -5.37
C GLN A 216 -9.04 -7.17 -5.54
N LEU A 217 -8.26 -8.22 -5.28
CA LEU A 217 -6.81 -8.22 -5.38
C LEU A 217 -6.36 -7.87 -6.81
N SER A 218 -7.11 -8.28 -7.83
CA SER A 218 -6.84 -7.93 -9.23
C SER A 218 -6.75 -6.42 -9.47
N ASN A 219 -7.48 -5.62 -8.68
CA ASN A 219 -7.42 -4.16 -8.80
C ASN A 219 -6.09 -3.62 -8.26
N LEU A 220 -5.40 -4.32 -7.36
CA LEU A 220 -4.04 -3.98 -6.94
C LEU A 220 -2.96 -4.42 -7.91
N VAL A 221 -3.23 -5.41 -8.78
CA VAL A 221 -2.17 -5.97 -9.62
C VAL A 221 -1.75 -4.96 -10.69
N GLY A 222 -0.49 -4.52 -10.62
CA GLY A 222 0.09 -3.46 -11.45
C GLY A 222 0.29 -2.13 -10.70
N ASN A 223 1.06 -1.22 -11.30
CA ASN A 223 1.68 -0.09 -10.58
C ASN A 223 0.90 1.24 -10.60
N ASP A 224 -0.41 1.21 -10.87
CA ASP A 224 -1.19 2.43 -11.15
C ASP A 224 -2.20 2.81 -10.06
N ASN A 225 -2.24 2.09 -8.94
CA ASN A 225 -3.18 2.36 -7.86
C ASN A 225 -2.71 3.49 -6.95
N ILE A 226 -3.15 4.70 -7.29
CA ILE A 226 -2.93 5.90 -6.47
C ILE A 226 -3.83 5.82 -5.24
N VAL A 227 -3.21 6.00 -4.06
CA VAL A 227 -3.93 6.06 -2.78
C VAL A 227 -4.78 7.34 -2.74
N ASP A 228 -6.01 7.20 -2.28
CA ASP A 228 -6.92 8.34 -2.10
C ASP A 228 -6.24 9.43 -1.25
N PRO A 229 -6.28 10.72 -1.65
CA PRO A 229 -5.62 11.80 -0.92
C PRO A 229 -5.93 11.87 0.57
N GLY A 230 -7.14 11.48 1.00
CA GLY A 230 -7.53 11.44 2.41
C GLY A 230 -6.88 10.29 3.20
N LEU A 231 -6.26 9.34 2.51
CA LEU A 231 -5.61 8.14 3.04
C LEU A 231 -4.10 8.13 2.78
N GLN A 232 -3.53 9.22 2.26
CA GLN A 232 -2.09 9.35 2.01
C GLN A 232 -1.35 9.69 3.31
N TYR A 233 -0.81 8.67 3.96
CA TYR A 233 -0.01 8.81 5.17
C TYR A 233 1.31 9.52 4.92
N VAL A 234 1.63 10.49 5.77
CA VAL A 234 2.96 11.12 5.81
C VAL A 234 3.76 10.48 6.93
N VAL A 235 4.93 9.92 6.58
CA VAL A 235 5.89 9.33 7.50
C VAL A 235 7.04 10.32 7.66
N GLU A 236 7.20 10.87 8.86
CA GLU A 236 8.29 11.81 9.14
C GLU A 236 9.65 11.09 9.22
N PRO A 237 10.78 11.80 9.04
CA PRO A 237 12.12 11.23 9.22
C PRO A 237 12.30 10.53 10.58
N GLY A 238 12.70 9.26 10.55
CA GLY A 238 12.90 8.41 11.72
C GLY A 238 11.63 7.71 12.23
N GLU A 239 10.46 7.97 11.64
CA GLU A 239 9.22 7.28 11.95
C GLU A 239 9.02 6.02 11.11
N SER A 240 8.03 5.22 11.50
CA SER A 240 7.67 3.98 10.81
C SER A 240 6.16 3.86 10.66
N LEU A 241 5.76 3.24 9.56
CA LEU A 241 4.39 2.92 9.20
C LEU A 241 4.24 1.39 9.17
N PHE A 242 3.12 0.89 9.68
CA PHE A 242 2.89 -0.54 9.86
C PHE A 242 1.69 -0.93 9.01
N PHE A 243 1.91 -1.78 8.02
CA PHE A 243 0.87 -2.24 7.12
C PHE A 243 0.46 -3.66 7.48
N GLY A 244 -0.85 -3.93 7.45
CA GLY A 244 -1.41 -5.27 7.42
C GLY A 244 -2.03 -5.52 6.07
N TYR A 245 -1.64 -6.63 5.44
CA TYR A 245 -2.16 -7.11 4.17
C TYR A 245 -2.96 -8.36 4.47
N THR A 246 -4.28 -8.26 4.43
CA THR A 246 -5.17 -9.40 4.52
C THR A 246 -5.63 -9.77 3.12
N VAL A 247 -5.38 -11.01 2.71
CA VAL A 247 -5.90 -11.58 1.46
C VAL A 247 -6.85 -12.70 1.81
N SER A 248 -8.07 -12.64 1.27
CA SER A 248 -9.13 -13.63 1.46
C SER A 248 -9.46 -14.25 0.09
N PHE A 249 -9.46 -15.57 0.01
CA PHE A 249 -9.88 -16.31 -1.18
C PHE A 249 -11.37 -16.64 -1.06
N ASP A 250 -12.21 -16.00 -1.87
CA ASP A 250 -13.67 -16.10 -1.73
C ASP A 250 -14.16 -17.56 -1.89
N ASP A 251 -15.01 -18.01 -0.97
CA ASP A 251 -15.71 -19.30 -1.06
C ASP A 251 -16.88 -19.20 -2.03
N LEU A 252 -16.63 -19.55 -3.29
CA LEU A 252 -17.57 -19.51 -4.41
C LEU A 252 -18.06 -20.93 -4.73
N THR A 253 -18.76 -21.09 -5.86
CA THR A 253 -19.18 -22.43 -6.29
C THR A 253 -17.97 -23.28 -6.68
N PRO A 254 -18.05 -24.62 -6.56
CA PRO A 254 -16.96 -25.51 -6.94
C PRO A 254 -16.49 -25.30 -8.38
N GLU A 255 -17.38 -24.97 -9.31
CA GLU A 255 -17.03 -24.70 -10.71
C GLU A 255 -16.04 -23.54 -10.86
N GLU A 256 -16.16 -22.51 -10.03
CA GLU A 256 -15.32 -21.31 -10.08
C GLU A 256 -14.00 -21.51 -9.32
N ASN A 257 -14.03 -22.15 -8.14
CA ASN A 257 -12.83 -22.30 -7.33
C ASN A 257 -11.97 -23.53 -7.68
N ASN A 258 -12.55 -24.65 -8.15
CA ASN A 258 -11.80 -25.89 -8.46
C ASN A 258 -10.59 -25.69 -9.40
N PRO A 259 -10.62 -24.79 -10.40
CA PRO A 259 -9.45 -24.49 -11.22
C PRO A 259 -8.24 -23.96 -10.43
N LEU A 260 -8.48 -23.30 -9.29
CA LEU A 260 -7.49 -22.64 -8.45
C LEU A 260 -7.23 -23.39 -7.13
N GLN A 261 -8.13 -24.27 -6.72
CA GLN A 261 -7.98 -25.04 -5.48
C GLN A 261 -6.70 -25.87 -5.53
N GLY A 262 -5.87 -25.76 -4.49
CA GLY A 262 -4.62 -26.50 -4.40
C GLY A 262 -3.48 -25.95 -5.26
N LYS A 263 -3.65 -24.77 -5.87
CA LYS A 263 -2.60 -24.08 -6.62
C LYS A 263 -1.68 -23.28 -5.71
N GLU A 264 -0.48 -23.06 -6.21
CA GLU A 264 0.45 -22.12 -5.61
C GLU A 264 0.31 -20.77 -6.28
N VAL A 265 0.16 -19.71 -5.48
CA VAL A 265 0.11 -18.33 -5.98
C VAL A 265 1.08 -17.47 -5.20
N LYS A 266 1.77 -16.57 -5.91
CA LYS A 266 2.79 -15.69 -5.36
C LYS A 266 2.54 -14.25 -5.76
N PHE A 267 2.51 -13.38 -4.76
CA PHE A 267 2.39 -11.94 -4.92
C PHE A 267 3.48 -11.20 -4.16
N ASN A 268 4.11 -10.25 -4.84
CA ASN A 268 4.88 -9.20 -4.17
C ASN A 268 3.96 -8.00 -3.96
N PHE A 269 3.82 -7.54 -2.72
CA PHE A 269 3.13 -6.28 -2.46
C PHE A 269 4.17 -5.17 -2.35
N GLY A 270 3.82 -4.02 -2.92
CA GLY A 270 4.69 -2.86 -2.98
C GLY A 270 3.95 -1.58 -2.61
N THR A 271 4.73 -0.60 -2.20
CA THR A 271 4.24 0.75 -1.88
C THR A 271 5.20 1.77 -2.50
N GLU A 272 4.65 2.89 -2.96
CA GLU A 272 5.43 4.00 -3.50
C GLU A 272 5.22 5.22 -2.60
N PHE A 273 6.32 5.83 -2.15
CA PHE A 273 6.30 7.08 -1.41
C PHE A 273 6.87 8.21 -2.26
N VAL A 274 6.26 9.39 -2.14
CA VAL A 274 6.73 10.63 -2.77
C VAL A 274 7.07 11.63 -1.68
N GLN A 275 7.83 12.67 -2.05
CA GLN A 275 8.07 13.79 -1.15
C GLN A 275 6.74 14.52 -0.87
N ASP A 276 6.44 14.78 0.41
CA ASP A 276 5.29 15.60 0.82
C ASP A 276 5.47 17.09 0.50
#